data_AF-A0AAN4MWG6-F1
#
_entry.id   AF-A0AAN4MWG6-F1
#
_cell.length_a   1.000
_cell.length_b   1.000
_cell.length_c   1.000
_cell.angle_alpha   90.00
_cell.angle_beta   90.00
_cell.angle_gamma   90.00
#
_symmetry.space_group_name_H-M   'P 1'
#
loop_
_entity.id
_entity.type
_entity.pdbx_description
1 polymer ?
#
loop_
_entity_poly.entity_id
_entity_poly.type
_entity_poly.pdbx_seq_one_letter_code
_entity_poly.pdbx_strand_id
1 'polypeptide(L)'
;MRHNNIISAIEWLPEHLFTEEIVEAAVESKEIEVLSHIPGRFLTPERIERIIAGSTDNWHSFELRNIPEACRSGAVCDYATRKKTKNITAVPETMVTRGMAEAVIRNGRDDFDILAFIPERLWDAQLAYSALRCYIYDPYCTDCRTDAVMKTELILGYVPIGVKTQEFYYGMLDQVKISSTVTDAVVPPRFKNAAYYRKMAEHDLSLVPTRLYSYEILHAAVCSVEGKNFITDPQFFKSLSAYLDDMLVDRLMEKHPYMFGELPKRFKTPERLVIAINNSKRETNCYIDGETEQSLLTAEVCKAFVRRNGNCPTFPEKVWTRKFVDYCMEYGTCFRWFRQMPKEFQTSANTQAAYDYSHHHICDFAKRFITPQMAKECYRESSYARVIPGHFLTEFCRQTGLPEMFYGGETTMLSLKNSRAVYTYCKIGNTCLAFYLKERYEPSSAHLMMTRSDSKYCTPEKVFDVPVGTFHRTWLEKIVAENDPYFIKPRVDKSLKAVQAVCYYGVEKLKVLNRTEIFRNTFMGETIGYCARRRDLTYHSDSCETLIEGLKFKIRGMVVPVTLAEDITPYTADMLHQKFGFCYVGMTAFATDYGLNMEKAYTFAQMRQIVKEKGRKPSLRNYKRELKQINIIQ
;
A
#
# COMPACT_ATOMS: atom_id res chain seq x y z
N MET A 1 27.04 43.64 4.94
CA MET A 1 26.05 44.38 5.74
C MET A 1 26.66 44.58 7.12
N ARG A 2 26.93 45.83 7.54
CA ARG A 2 27.39 46.11 8.91
C ARG A 2 26.26 45.78 9.87
N HIS A 3 26.45 44.82 10.78
CA HIS A 3 25.55 44.64 11.91
C HIS A 3 25.78 45.80 12.88
N ASN A 4 25.09 46.92 12.64
CA ASN A 4 24.97 47.99 13.63
C ASN A 4 23.98 47.50 14.69
N ASN A 5 24.41 46.59 15.57
CA ASN A 5 23.60 46.15 16.68
C ASN A 5 23.90 47.05 17.89
N ILE A 6 22.95 47.92 18.23
CA ILE A 6 23.05 48.80 19.41
C ILE A 6 23.28 47.99 20.69
N ILE A 7 22.76 46.75 20.77
CA ILE A 7 22.95 45.84 21.91
C ILE A 7 24.45 45.59 22.12
N SER A 8 25.18 45.22 21.07
CA SER A 8 26.62 44.94 21.14
C SER A 8 27.43 46.18 21.52
N ALA A 9 26.92 47.39 21.25
CA ALA A 9 27.58 48.63 21.62
C ALA A 9 27.39 48.99 23.10
N ILE A 10 26.23 48.69 23.67
CA ILE A 10 25.90 49.04 25.07
C ILE A 10 26.19 47.92 26.08
N GLU A 11 26.29 46.66 25.64
CA GLU A 11 26.52 45.50 26.52
C GLU A 11 27.77 45.64 27.40
N TRP A 12 28.84 46.21 26.86
CA TRP A 12 30.13 46.38 27.53
C TRP A 12 30.39 47.82 27.98
N LEU A 13 29.40 48.70 27.85
CA LEU A 13 29.55 50.12 28.18
C LEU A 13 29.50 50.32 29.70
N PRO A 14 30.55 50.87 30.34
CA PRO A 14 30.50 51.20 31.76
C PRO A 14 29.37 52.18 32.08
N GLU A 15 28.72 51.98 33.22
CA GLU A 15 27.54 52.74 33.62
C GLU A 15 27.75 54.26 33.63
N HIS A 16 28.95 54.77 33.94
CA HIS A 16 29.25 56.22 33.94
C HIS A 16 29.36 56.84 32.54
N LEU A 17 29.42 56.03 31.48
CA LEU A 17 29.47 56.49 30.08
C LEU A 17 28.11 56.47 29.39
N PHE A 18 27.06 55.97 30.05
CA PHE A 18 25.70 56.08 29.52
C PHE A 18 25.21 57.53 29.58
N THR A 19 24.86 58.08 28.41
CA THR A 19 24.19 59.38 28.27
C THR A 19 22.72 59.20 27.88
N GLU A 20 21.91 60.24 28.05
CA GLU A 20 20.49 60.22 27.65
C GLU A 20 20.30 59.93 26.15
N GLU A 21 21.22 60.42 25.30
CA GLU A 21 21.18 60.17 23.85
C GLU A 21 21.40 58.69 23.52
N ILE A 22 22.33 58.02 24.22
CA ILE A 22 22.59 56.58 24.05
C ILE A 22 21.38 55.77 24.51
N VAL A 23 20.75 56.17 25.61
CA VAL A 23 19.55 55.51 26.16
C VAL A 23 18.36 55.65 25.20
N GLU A 24 18.07 56.84 24.69
CA GLU A 24 16.95 57.01 23.74
C GLU A 24 17.23 56.29 22.41
N ALA A 25 18.47 56.27 21.91
CA ALA A 25 18.83 55.46 20.74
C ALA A 25 18.60 53.95 20.98
N ALA A 26 18.88 53.46 22.18
CA ALA A 26 18.58 52.09 22.57
C ALA A 26 17.07 51.82 22.66
N VAL A 27 16.28 52.76 23.21
CA VAL A 27 14.81 52.67 23.26
C VAL A 27 14.19 52.66 21.86
N GLU A 28 14.68 53.52 20.95
CA GLU A 28 14.20 53.62 19.56
C GLU A 28 14.51 52.38 18.71
N SER A 29 15.54 51.62 19.08
CA SER A 29 15.91 50.38 18.38
C SER A 29 14.83 49.30 18.45
N LYS A 30 13.97 49.35 19.49
CA LYS A 30 12.89 48.38 19.76
C LYS A 30 13.37 46.94 19.96
N GLU A 31 14.68 46.72 20.10
CA GLU A 31 15.24 45.42 20.46
C GLU A 31 15.02 45.16 21.95
N ILE A 32 14.55 43.98 22.31
CA ILE A 32 14.10 43.72 23.68
C ILE A 32 15.28 43.51 24.65
N GLU A 33 16.42 43.02 24.18
CA GLU A 33 17.59 42.73 25.02
C GLU A 33 18.23 43.99 25.62
N VAL A 34 18.00 45.17 25.04
CA VAL A 34 18.53 46.43 25.58
C VAL A 34 18.11 46.65 27.03
N LEU A 35 16.95 46.13 27.44
CA LEU A 35 16.47 46.16 28.83
C LEU A 35 17.41 45.46 29.82
N SER A 36 18.25 44.53 29.35
CA SER A 36 19.25 43.86 30.20
C SER A 36 20.51 44.68 30.38
N HIS A 37 20.78 45.67 29.52
CA HIS A 37 22.06 46.39 29.46
C HIS A 37 21.95 47.87 29.83
N ILE A 38 20.77 48.48 29.72
CA ILE A 38 20.55 49.86 30.18
C ILE A 38 20.63 49.91 31.71
N PRO A 39 21.45 50.80 32.31
CA PRO A 39 21.53 50.92 33.76
C PRO A 39 20.19 51.30 34.39
N GLY A 40 19.87 50.69 35.53
CA GLY A 40 18.56 50.81 36.17
C GLY A 40 18.08 52.24 36.42
N ARG A 41 18.99 53.19 36.67
CA ARG A 41 18.64 54.62 36.87
C ARG A 41 18.01 55.30 35.65
N PHE A 42 18.21 54.75 34.45
CA PHE A 42 17.66 55.29 33.20
C PHE A 42 16.38 54.57 32.76
N LEU A 43 16.02 53.46 33.41
CA LEU A 43 14.82 52.68 33.11
C LEU A 43 13.62 53.28 33.86
N THR A 44 12.71 53.92 33.12
CA THR A 44 11.41 54.38 33.62
C THR A 44 10.29 53.49 33.08
N PRO A 45 9.10 53.45 33.72
CA PRO A 45 7.96 52.68 33.21
C PRO A 45 7.62 53.00 31.75
N GLU A 46 7.63 54.29 31.38
CA GLU A 46 7.31 54.74 30.01
C GLU A 46 8.32 54.25 28.98
N ARG A 47 9.61 54.20 29.33
CA ARG A 47 10.68 53.67 28.46
C ARG A 47 10.52 52.17 28.27
N ILE A 48 10.24 51.43 29.34
CA ILE A 48 10.07 49.97 29.30
C ILE A 48 8.85 49.62 28.44
N GLU A 49 7.73 50.30 28.64
CA GLU A 49 6.51 50.09 27.85
C GLU A 49 6.71 50.40 26.37
N ARG A 50 7.43 51.49 26.03
CA ARG A 50 7.79 51.80 24.64
C ARG A 50 8.60 50.68 23.98
N ILE A 51 9.59 50.12 24.68
CA ILE A 51 10.40 49.01 24.17
C ILE A 51 9.56 47.75 23.98
N ILE A 52 8.76 47.37 24.99
CA ILE A 52 7.92 46.16 24.93
C ILE A 52 6.87 46.28 23.82
N ALA A 53 6.21 47.43 23.67
CA ALA A 53 5.21 47.67 22.63
C ALA A 53 5.81 47.71 21.22
N GLY A 54 7.06 48.15 21.08
CA GLY A 54 7.80 48.16 19.82
C GLY A 54 8.44 46.82 19.46
N SER A 55 8.57 45.90 20.43
CA SER A 55 9.26 44.63 20.27
C SER A 55 8.51 43.70 19.29
N THR A 56 9.28 43.07 18.40
CA THR A 56 8.77 42.05 17.49
C THR A 56 8.72 40.69 18.16
N ASP A 57 7.83 39.80 17.69
CA ASP A 57 7.72 38.46 18.27
C ASP A 57 8.87 37.54 17.80
N ASN A 58 10.03 37.71 18.43
CA ASN A 58 11.23 36.92 18.18
C ASN A 58 11.66 36.12 19.44
N TRP A 59 12.71 35.30 19.31
CA TRP A 59 13.23 34.44 20.38
C TRP A 59 14.07 35.18 21.43
N HIS A 60 14.31 36.47 21.22
CA HIS A 60 15.13 37.28 22.11
C HIS A 60 14.38 37.62 23.40
N SER A 61 15.11 37.77 24.50
CA SER A 61 14.55 37.98 25.84
C SER A 61 15.46 38.86 26.68
N PHE A 62 14.97 39.28 27.84
CA PHE A 62 15.74 40.07 28.80
C PHE A 62 15.63 39.49 30.21
N GLU A 63 16.57 39.86 31.06
CA GLU A 63 16.60 39.47 32.47
C GLU A 63 15.80 40.46 33.32
N LEU A 64 14.65 40.05 33.85
CA LEU A 64 13.79 40.91 34.66
C LEU A 64 14.50 41.47 35.90
N ARG A 65 15.50 40.75 36.42
CA ARG A 65 16.32 41.17 37.57
C ARG A 65 17.05 42.51 37.33
N ASN A 66 17.32 42.85 36.08
CA ASN A 66 18.01 44.09 35.70
C ASN A 66 17.06 45.30 35.65
N ILE A 67 15.75 45.07 35.65
CA ILE A 67 14.74 46.12 35.77
C ILE A 67 14.58 46.48 37.26
N PRO A 68 14.61 47.78 37.63
CA PRO A 68 14.32 48.22 39.00
C PRO A 68 12.97 47.72 39.50
N GLU A 69 12.88 47.30 40.76
CA GLU A 69 11.64 46.72 41.32
C GLU A 69 10.42 47.63 41.18
N ALA A 70 10.60 48.95 41.36
CA ALA A 70 9.54 49.94 41.20
C ALA A 70 8.94 49.98 39.77
N CYS A 71 9.66 49.47 38.77
CA CYS A 71 9.25 49.44 37.37
C CYS A 71 8.74 48.05 36.91
N ARG A 72 8.75 47.04 37.78
CA ARG A 72 8.27 45.68 37.47
C ARG A 72 6.75 45.61 37.61
N SER A 73 6.03 46.27 36.72
CA SER A 73 4.56 46.16 36.69
C SER A 73 4.12 44.74 36.32
N GLY A 74 2.88 44.37 36.66
CA GLY A 74 2.34 43.03 36.33
C GLY A 74 2.45 42.69 34.84
N ALA A 75 2.22 43.67 33.95
CA ALA A 75 2.36 43.49 32.51
C ALA A 75 3.81 43.23 32.07
N VAL A 76 4.78 43.93 32.68
CA VAL A 76 6.21 43.72 32.43
C VAL A 76 6.63 42.33 32.91
N CYS A 77 6.21 41.93 34.11
CA CYS A 77 6.46 40.60 34.66
C CYS A 77 5.87 39.48 33.80
N ASP A 78 4.62 39.64 33.32
CA ASP A 78 3.96 38.67 32.44
C ASP A 78 4.72 38.54 31.12
N TYR A 79 5.10 39.68 30.52
CA TYR A 79 5.86 39.70 29.28
C TYR A 79 7.24 39.04 29.44
N ALA A 80 7.97 39.39 30.50
CA ALA A 80 9.28 38.82 30.80
C ALA A 80 9.24 37.30 31.01
N THR A 81 8.23 36.81 31.75
CA THR A 81 8.06 35.38 32.05
C THR A 81 7.65 34.59 30.81
N ARG A 82 6.84 35.17 29.92
CA ARG A 82 6.50 34.56 28.62
C ARG A 82 7.71 34.40 27.71
N LYS A 83 8.59 35.41 27.63
CA LYS A 83 9.81 35.33 26.82
C LYS A 83 10.84 34.38 27.41
N LYS A 84 11.02 34.38 28.74
CA LYS A 84 11.94 33.49 29.45
C LYS A 84 11.39 33.14 30.83
N THR A 85 11.01 31.88 31.03
CA THR A 85 10.36 31.44 32.28
C THR A 85 11.21 31.65 33.54
N LYS A 86 12.54 31.59 33.44
CA LYS A 86 13.46 31.86 34.56
C LYS A 86 13.30 33.26 35.17
N ASN A 87 12.67 34.20 34.45
CA ASN A 87 12.35 35.51 34.99
C ASN A 87 11.36 35.47 36.17
N ILE A 88 10.62 34.37 36.38
CA ILE A 88 9.74 34.22 37.55
C ILE A 88 10.48 34.42 38.87
N THR A 89 11.78 34.10 38.92
CA THR A 89 12.65 34.28 40.10
C THR A 89 12.80 35.74 40.54
N ALA A 90 12.54 36.69 39.64
CA ALA A 90 12.60 38.13 39.89
C ALA A 90 11.21 38.78 39.95
N VAL A 91 10.13 38.01 39.79
CA VAL A 91 8.74 38.49 39.92
C VAL A 91 8.36 38.49 41.40
N PRO A 92 7.85 39.60 41.95
CA PRO A 92 7.32 39.61 43.31
C PRO A 92 6.23 38.56 43.50
N GLU A 93 6.26 37.83 44.62
CA GLU A 93 5.37 36.70 44.86
C GLU A 93 3.88 37.05 44.69
N THR A 94 3.47 38.26 45.11
CA THR A 94 2.09 38.76 45.01
C THR A 94 1.63 39.02 43.57
N MET A 95 2.56 39.24 42.65
CA MET A 95 2.32 39.51 41.23
C MET A 95 2.40 38.26 40.36
N VAL A 96 2.87 37.12 40.89
CA VAL A 96 2.84 35.86 40.14
C VAL A 96 1.40 35.46 39.84
N THR A 97 1.09 35.31 38.55
CA THR A 97 -0.25 34.96 38.06
C THR A 97 -0.35 33.46 37.75
N ARG A 98 -1.59 32.96 37.63
CA ARG A 98 -1.83 31.58 37.16
C ARG A 98 -1.21 31.31 35.79
N GLY A 99 -1.30 32.28 34.88
CA GLY A 99 -0.71 32.17 33.54
C GLY A 99 0.82 32.04 33.56
N MET A 100 1.49 32.77 34.46
CA MET A 100 2.93 32.60 34.69
C MET A 100 3.27 31.20 35.20
N ALA A 101 2.53 30.71 36.20
CA ALA A 101 2.75 29.37 36.78
C ALA A 101 2.59 28.25 35.73
N GLU A 102 1.55 28.34 34.88
CA GLU A 102 1.34 27.39 33.79
C GLU A 102 2.44 27.47 32.71
N ALA A 103 2.92 28.68 32.41
CA ALA A 103 4.02 28.88 31.48
C ALA A 103 5.33 28.28 32.02
N VAL A 104 5.61 28.48 33.31
CA VAL A 104 6.77 27.88 34.01
C VAL A 104 6.72 26.37 33.93
N ILE A 105 5.59 25.75 34.25
CA ILE A 105 5.44 24.30 34.18
C ILE A 105 5.63 23.74 32.76
N ARG A 106 5.08 24.43 31.75
CA ARG A 106 5.13 23.95 30.37
C ARG A 106 6.51 24.07 29.74
N ASN A 107 7.23 25.15 30.06
CA ASN A 107 8.47 25.53 29.38
C ASN A 107 9.73 25.38 30.25
N GLY A 108 9.60 25.14 31.56
CA GLY A 108 10.70 25.00 32.53
C GLY A 108 11.26 23.58 32.66
N ARG A 109 11.23 22.78 31.58
CA ARG A 109 11.72 21.39 31.61
C ARG A 109 13.17 21.34 32.10
N ASP A 110 13.49 20.30 32.86
CA ASP A 110 14.81 20.01 33.46
C ASP A 110 15.28 20.92 34.61
N ASP A 111 14.47 21.91 35.01
CA ASP A 111 14.72 22.78 36.17
C ASP A 111 13.57 22.63 37.16
N PHE A 112 13.76 21.83 38.21
CA PHE A 112 12.74 21.64 39.26
C PHE A 112 12.70 22.80 40.24
N ASP A 113 13.82 23.48 40.46
CA ASP A 113 13.93 24.59 41.41
C ASP A 113 13.04 25.77 41.02
N ILE A 114 12.74 25.91 39.72
CA ILE A 114 11.80 26.93 39.23
C ILE A 114 10.38 26.78 39.81
N LEU A 115 9.98 25.56 40.22
CA LEU A 115 8.67 25.31 40.82
C LEU A 115 8.53 25.92 42.21
N ALA A 116 9.64 26.16 42.92
CA ALA A 116 9.66 26.82 44.23
C ALA A 116 9.15 28.27 44.18
N PHE A 117 9.18 28.89 42.99
CA PHE A 117 8.72 30.26 42.76
C PHE A 117 7.23 30.34 42.40
N ILE A 118 6.51 29.21 42.39
CA ILE A 118 5.05 29.18 42.26
C ILE A 118 4.45 29.31 43.68
N PRO A 119 3.72 30.41 43.97
CA PRO A 119 3.14 30.61 45.30
C PRO A 119 2.11 29.55 45.67
N GLU A 120 2.04 29.21 46.95
CA GLU A 120 1.12 28.17 47.47
C GLU A 120 -0.34 28.40 47.04
N ARG A 121 -0.80 29.66 47.05
CA ARG A 121 -2.18 30.04 46.68
C ARG A 121 -2.59 29.69 45.24
N LEU A 122 -1.62 29.44 44.36
CA LEU A 122 -1.88 29.13 42.94
C LEU A 122 -1.92 27.62 42.66
N TRP A 123 -1.43 26.80 43.58
CA TRP A 123 -1.46 25.36 43.42
C TRP A 123 -2.88 24.83 43.63
N ASP A 124 -3.36 24.11 42.61
CA ASP A 124 -4.54 23.25 42.68
C ASP A 124 -4.20 21.89 42.06
N ALA A 125 -5.16 20.96 42.13
CA ALA A 125 -4.98 19.62 41.57
C ALA A 125 -4.62 19.67 40.08
N GLN A 126 -5.19 20.60 39.32
CA GLN A 126 -4.99 20.68 37.87
C GLN A 126 -3.60 21.19 37.50
N LEU A 127 -3.07 22.16 38.25
CA LEU A 127 -1.71 22.67 38.07
C LEU A 127 -0.69 21.59 38.44
N ALA A 128 -0.94 20.88 39.55
CA ALA A 128 -0.13 19.76 39.98
C ALA A 128 -0.11 18.62 38.94
N TYR A 129 -1.26 18.23 38.38
CA TYR A 129 -1.32 17.26 37.29
C TYR A 129 -0.58 17.74 36.04
N SER A 130 -0.66 19.04 35.73
CA SER A 130 0.07 19.64 34.61
C SER A 130 1.58 19.58 34.84
N ALA A 131 2.05 19.88 36.05
CA ALA A 131 3.46 19.77 36.44
C ALA A 131 3.94 18.32 36.32
N LEU A 132 3.22 17.39 36.95
CA LEU A 132 3.54 15.97 36.88
C LEU A 132 3.61 15.48 35.43
N ARG A 133 2.64 15.83 34.58
CA ARG A 133 2.65 15.45 33.17
C ARG A 133 3.82 16.08 32.41
N CYS A 134 4.11 17.36 32.61
CA CYS A 134 5.18 18.05 31.87
C CYS A 134 6.59 17.57 32.23
N TYR A 135 6.83 17.19 33.49
CA TYR A 135 8.15 16.80 33.98
C TYR A 135 8.40 15.28 33.98
N ILE A 136 7.34 14.45 33.95
CA ILE A 136 7.45 12.99 34.00
C ILE A 136 7.14 12.36 32.63
N TYR A 137 6.22 12.93 31.85
CA TYR A 137 5.84 12.38 30.54
C TYR A 137 6.80 12.84 29.44
N ASP A 138 7.90 12.10 29.27
CA ASP A 138 8.74 12.15 28.07
C ASP A 138 8.95 10.71 27.54
N PRO A 139 8.58 10.40 26.28
CA PRO A 139 8.87 9.10 25.68
C PRO A 139 10.36 8.73 25.59
N TYR A 140 11.30 9.63 25.95
CA TYR A 140 12.75 9.41 25.81
C TYR A 140 13.58 9.44 27.12
N CYS A 141 13.01 9.68 28.31
CA CYS A 141 13.84 10.08 29.47
C CYS A 141 13.54 9.46 30.85
N THR A 142 12.92 8.28 30.94
CA THR A 142 12.93 7.52 32.20
C THR A 142 13.20 6.03 31.93
N ASP A 143 14.47 5.71 31.70
CA ASP A 143 14.93 4.32 31.55
C ASP A 143 14.78 3.51 32.86
N CYS A 144 14.50 4.15 34.00
CA CYS A 144 14.27 3.45 35.28
C CYS A 144 13.06 3.97 36.09
N ARG A 145 12.33 3.04 36.69
CA ARG A 145 11.18 3.29 37.59
C ARG A 145 11.55 4.19 38.77
N THR A 146 12.76 4.05 39.30
CA THR A 146 13.25 4.78 40.48
C THR A 146 13.32 6.29 40.22
N ASP A 147 13.80 6.71 39.05
CA ASP A 147 13.88 8.13 38.69
C ASP A 147 12.49 8.74 38.53
N ALA A 148 11.54 7.99 37.96
CA ALA A 148 10.16 8.45 37.83
C ALA A 148 9.49 8.65 39.21
N VAL A 149 9.72 7.75 40.16
CA VAL A 149 9.25 7.91 41.56
C VAL A 149 9.89 9.14 42.20
N MET A 150 11.21 9.28 42.12
CA MET A 150 11.94 10.42 42.70
C MET A 150 11.44 11.77 42.14
N LYS A 151 11.31 11.89 40.82
CA LYS A 151 10.80 13.11 40.17
C LYS A 151 9.35 13.40 40.60
N THR A 152 8.52 12.37 40.74
CA THR A 152 7.15 12.51 41.22
C THR A 152 7.11 13.03 42.66
N GLU A 153 7.89 12.43 43.56
CA GLU A 153 7.99 12.85 44.96
C GLU A 153 8.50 14.30 45.08
N LEU A 154 9.48 14.68 44.26
CA LEU A 154 10.01 16.04 44.21
C LEU A 154 8.93 17.06 43.83
N ILE A 155 8.17 16.79 42.77
CA ILE A 155 7.05 17.67 42.35
C ILE A 155 5.98 17.74 43.44
N LEU A 156 5.61 16.60 44.03
CA LEU A 156 4.65 16.55 45.14
C LEU A 156 5.15 17.27 46.40
N GLY A 157 6.46 17.45 46.54
CA GLY A 157 7.10 18.27 47.57
C GLY A 157 6.73 19.75 47.47
N TYR A 158 6.63 20.29 46.25
CA TYR A 158 6.20 21.68 46.01
C TYR A 158 4.69 21.88 46.12
N VAL A 159 3.90 20.81 45.93
CA VAL A 159 2.43 20.90 46.03
C VAL A 159 2.00 21.02 47.51
N PRO A 160 1.21 22.05 47.88
CA PRO A 160 0.74 22.23 49.26
C PRO A 160 -0.05 21.04 49.79
N ILE A 161 0.04 20.79 51.10
CA ILE A 161 -0.64 19.66 51.75
C ILE A 161 -2.17 19.70 51.59
N GLY A 162 -2.76 20.89 51.52
CA GLY A 162 -4.20 21.08 51.32
C GLY A 162 -4.71 20.61 49.96
N VAL A 163 -3.83 20.52 48.95
CA VAL A 163 -4.17 20.01 47.61
C VAL A 163 -4.05 18.49 47.54
N LYS A 164 -3.18 17.88 48.34
CA LYS A 164 -2.85 16.44 48.34
C LYS A 164 -3.89 15.59 49.09
N THR A 165 -5.16 15.71 48.68
CA THR A 165 -6.29 14.93 49.22
C THR A 165 -6.35 13.52 48.65
N GLN A 166 -7.29 12.70 49.13
CA GLN A 166 -7.52 11.37 48.56
C GLN A 166 -7.89 11.45 47.08
N GLU A 167 -8.78 12.38 46.71
CA GLU A 167 -9.25 12.60 45.35
C GLU A 167 -8.12 13.04 44.43
N PHE A 168 -7.18 13.83 44.95
CA PHE A 168 -5.97 14.20 44.21
C PHE A 168 -5.15 12.98 43.81
N TYR A 169 -4.84 12.10 44.77
CA TYR A 169 -4.05 10.89 44.47
C TYR A 169 -4.81 9.89 43.58
N TYR A 170 -6.14 9.84 43.65
CA TYR A 170 -6.93 8.97 42.77
C TYR A 170 -6.97 9.54 41.36
N GLY A 171 -7.11 10.87 41.23
CA GLY A 171 -7.07 11.56 39.95
C GLY A 171 -5.72 11.49 39.26
N MET A 172 -4.61 11.22 39.98
CA MET A 172 -3.31 10.95 39.37
C MET A 172 -3.34 9.76 38.41
N LEU A 173 -4.15 8.73 38.70
CA LEU A 173 -4.31 7.56 37.82
C LEU A 173 -4.99 7.96 36.50
N ASP A 174 -6.04 8.78 36.56
CA ASP A 174 -6.84 9.13 35.37
C ASP A 174 -6.24 10.26 34.52
N GLN A 175 -5.72 11.31 35.17
CA GLN A 175 -5.47 12.60 34.51
C GLN A 175 -4.03 12.77 34.00
N VAL A 176 -3.08 12.04 34.58
CA VAL A 176 -1.64 12.35 34.41
C VAL A 176 -0.95 11.39 33.44
N LYS A 177 -1.54 10.21 33.19
CA LYS A 177 -0.97 9.13 32.35
C LYS A 177 0.43 8.70 32.80
N ILE A 178 0.72 8.81 34.08
CA ILE A 178 1.92 8.25 34.71
C ILE A 178 1.70 6.75 34.92
N SER A 179 2.76 5.96 34.87
CA SER A 179 2.71 4.53 35.19
C SER A 179 2.05 4.30 36.57
N SER A 180 1.08 3.40 36.62
CA SER A 180 0.39 2.99 37.84
C SER A 180 1.35 2.55 38.95
N THR A 181 2.49 1.97 38.58
CA THR A 181 3.53 1.52 39.52
C THR A 181 4.26 2.66 40.23
N VAL A 182 4.34 3.83 39.58
CA VAL A 182 4.91 5.06 40.14
C VAL A 182 3.87 5.74 41.02
N THR A 183 2.63 5.85 40.53
CA THR A 183 1.51 6.38 41.31
C THR A 183 1.34 5.60 42.61
N ASP A 184 1.29 4.26 42.56
CA ASP A 184 1.20 3.43 43.77
C ASP A 184 2.36 3.65 44.74
N ALA A 185 3.59 3.85 44.26
CA ALA A 185 4.73 4.11 45.14
C ALA A 185 4.56 5.40 45.96
N VAL A 186 4.02 6.47 45.35
CA VAL A 186 3.93 7.80 45.97
C VAL A 186 2.61 8.05 46.73
N VAL A 187 1.56 7.24 46.49
CA VAL A 187 0.30 7.39 47.23
C VAL A 187 0.54 7.06 48.72
N PRO A 188 0.23 7.99 49.64
CA PRO A 188 0.35 7.75 51.07
C PRO A 188 -0.44 6.51 51.54
N PRO A 189 0.11 5.65 52.42
CA PRO A 189 -0.57 4.44 52.89
C PRO A 189 -1.98 4.67 53.45
N ARG A 190 -2.23 5.82 54.08
CA ARG A 190 -3.55 6.21 54.60
C ARG A 190 -4.66 6.29 53.52
N PHE A 191 -4.29 6.48 52.25
CA PHE A 191 -5.23 6.56 51.14
C PHE A 191 -5.37 5.24 50.37
N LYS A 192 -4.52 4.23 50.65
CA LYS A 192 -4.55 2.89 50.02
C LYS A 192 -5.61 1.97 50.64
N ASN A 193 -6.87 2.39 50.52
CA ASN A 193 -8.04 1.64 51.02
C ASN A 193 -8.73 0.85 49.88
N ALA A 194 -9.88 0.24 50.15
CA ALA A 194 -10.61 -0.54 49.15
C ALA A 194 -11.06 0.30 47.94
N ALA A 195 -11.40 1.59 48.13
CA ALA A 195 -11.77 2.49 47.03
C ALA A 195 -10.58 2.78 46.13
N TYR A 196 -9.38 2.97 46.71
CA TYR A 196 -8.14 3.12 45.94
C TYR A 196 -7.87 1.91 45.06
N TYR A 197 -7.93 0.70 45.62
CA TYR A 197 -7.63 -0.51 44.84
C TYR A 197 -8.71 -0.83 43.81
N ARG A 198 -9.96 -0.44 44.04
CA ARG A 198 -10.99 -0.46 42.99
C ARG A 198 -10.63 0.45 41.83
N LYS A 199 -10.16 1.66 42.12
CA LYS A 199 -9.69 2.59 41.09
C LYS A 199 -8.44 2.06 40.39
N MET A 200 -7.48 1.50 41.15
CA MET A 200 -6.29 0.86 40.60
C MET A 200 -6.63 -0.28 39.64
N ALA A 201 -7.67 -1.07 39.91
CA ALA A 201 -8.10 -2.16 39.03
C ALA A 201 -8.54 -1.69 37.62
N GLU A 202 -8.99 -0.45 37.48
CA GLU A 202 -9.28 0.14 36.17
C GLU A 202 -8.00 0.31 35.33
N HIS A 203 -6.84 0.43 36.00
CA HIS A 203 -5.56 0.83 35.41
C HIS A 203 -4.52 -0.29 35.39
N ASP A 204 -4.37 -1.05 36.48
CA ASP A 204 -3.36 -2.10 36.64
C ASP A 204 -3.73 -3.11 37.76
N LEU A 205 -4.18 -4.31 37.38
CA LEU A 205 -4.51 -5.37 38.33
C LEU A 205 -3.30 -5.96 39.06
N SER A 206 -2.08 -5.82 38.52
CA SER A 206 -0.88 -6.40 39.14
C SER A 206 -0.53 -5.74 40.49
N LEU A 207 -1.02 -4.52 40.70
CA LEU A 207 -0.82 -3.74 41.93
C LEU A 207 -1.95 -3.93 42.95
N VAL A 208 -3.01 -4.69 42.61
CA VAL A 208 -4.12 -4.98 43.52
C VAL A 208 -3.80 -6.22 44.34
N PRO A 209 -3.72 -6.12 45.69
CA PRO A 209 -3.48 -7.28 46.55
C PRO A 209 -4.56 -8.36 46.36
N THR A 210 -4.16 -9.61 46.16
CA THR A 210 -5.08 -10.73 45.91
C THR A 210 -6.16 -10.89 46.99
N ARG A 211 -5.86 -10.54 48.24
CA ARG A 211 -6.83 -10.55 49.36
C ARG A 211 -8.02 -9.59 49.17
N LEU A 212 -7.91 -8.63 48.26
CA LEU A 212 -8.97 -7.64 47.94
C LEU A 212 -9.76 -8.02 46.68
N TYR A 213 -9.42 -9.13 46.02
CA TYR A 213 -10.14 -9.60 44.85
C TYR A 213 -11.61 -9.86 45.20
N SER A 214 -12.48 -9.20 44.48
CA SER A 214 -13.92 -9.14 44.73
C SER A 214 -14.63 -8.83 43.42
N TYR A 215 -15.96 -8.93 43.45
CA TYR A 215 -16.81 -8.56 42.32
C TYR A 215 -16.56 -7.11 41.87
N GLU A 216 -16.40 -6.17 42.80
CA GLU A 216 -16.19 -4.75 42.48
C GLU A 216 -14.85 -4.50 41.78
N ILE A 217 -13.80 -5.24 42.14
CA ILE A 217 -12.49 -5.17 41.46
C ILE A 217 -12.61 -5.67 40.02
N LEU A 218 -13.26 -6.82 39.82
CA LEU A 218 -13.47 -7.38 38.48
C LEU A 218 -14.35 -6.45 37.63
N HIS A 219 -15.44 -5.93 38.20
CA HIS A 219 -16.30 -4.97 37.53
C HIS A 219 -15.53 -3.72 37.09
N ALA A 220 -14.72 -3.13 37.98
CA ALA A 220 -13.90 -1.98 37.63
C ALA A 220 -12.92 -2.30 36.49
N ALA A 221 -12.24 -3.46 36.56
CA ALA A 221 -11.30 -3.88 35.54
C ALA A 221 -11.95 -4.12 34.17
N VAL A 222 -13.08 -4.84 34.11
CA VAL A 222 -13.78 -5.13 32.85
C VAL A 222 -14.44 -3.87 32.28
N CYS A 223 -15.00 -3.01 33.14
CA CYS A 223 -15.68 -1.79 32.71
C CYS A 223 -14.72 -0.63 32.40
N SER A 224 -13.43 -0.75 32.73
CA SER A 224 -12.41 0.29 32.47
C SER A 224 -12.38 0.76 31.02
N VAL A 225 -12.27 2.06 30.83
CA VAL A 225 -12.08 2.67 29.51
C VAL A 225 -10.68 2.40 28.96
N GLU A 226 -9.73 2.07 29.84
CA GLU A 226 -8.35 1.78 29.50
C GLU A 226 -8.17 0.31 29.10
N GLY A 227 -7.55 0.06 27.95
CA GLY A 227 -7.42 -1.30 27.40
C GLY A 227 -6.24 -2.12 27.95
N LYS A 228 -5.52 -1.64 28.97
CA LYS A 228 -4.21 -2.20 29.40
C LYS A 228 -4.09 -2.39 30.92
N ASN A 229 -5.12 -2.90 31.58
CA ASN A 229 -5.12 -3.18 33.02
C ASN A 229 -4.80 -4.63 33.41
N PHE A 230 -4.26 -5.41 32.48
CA PHE A 230 -3.90 -6.82 32.65
C PHE A 230 -5.07 -7.77 32.96
N ILE A 231 -6.34 -7.39 32.75
CA ILE A 231 -7.48 -8.30 32.96
C ILE A 231 -7.43 -9.55 32.08
N THR A 232 -6.76 -9.47 30.93
CA THR A 232 -6.60 -10.59 30.00
C THR A 232 -5.37 -11.44 30.25
N ASP A 233 -4.56 -11.08 31.25
CA ASP A 233 -3.46 -11.93 31.70
C ASP A 233 -4.03 -13.14 32.47
N PRO A 234 -3.68 -14.38 32.09
CA PRO A 234 -4.17 -15.59 32.75
C PRO A 234 -3.92 -15.62 34.27
N GLN A 235 -2.83 -15.01 34.74
CA GLN A 235 -2.48 -14.98 36.17
C GLN A 235 -3.57 -14.28 37.00
N PHE A 236 -4.05 -13.13 36.53
CA PHE A 236 -5.06 -12.33 37.23
C PHE A 236 -6.48 -12.83 36.93
N PHE A 237 -6.76 -13.13 35.65
CA PHE A 237 -8.09 -13.55 35.22
C PHE A 237 -8.56 -14.82 35.93
N LYS A 238 -7.69 -15.83 36.06
CA LYS A 238 -8.05 -17.11 36.69
C LYS A 238 -8.55 -16.92 38.12
N SER A 239 -7.88 -16.07 38.88
CA SER A 239 -8.24 -15.79 40.28
C SER A 239 -9.54 -15.00 40.42
N LEU A 240 -9.80 -14.07 39.49
CA LEU A 240 -11.02 -13.26 39.47
C LEU A 240 -12.22 -13.97 38.83
N SER A 241 -11.99 -15.02 38.04
CA SER A 241 -13.04 -15.73 37.28
C SER A 241 -14.17 -16.29 38.16
N ALA A 242 -13.90 -16.53 39.45
CA ALA A 242 -14.90 -16.95 40.43
C ALA A 242 -16.04 -15.93 40.62
N TYR A 243 -15.76 -14.65 40.36
CA TYR A 243 -16.71 -13.54 40.52
C TYR A 243 -17.45 -13.18 39.21
N LEU A 244 -17.25 -13.94 38.12
CA LEU A 244 -17.96 -13.69 36.86
C LEU A 244 -19.46 -13.96 37.00
N ASP A 245 -20.25 -13.04 36.48
CA ASP A 245 -21.67 -13.17 36.21
C ASP A 245 -21.97 -12.90 34.72
N ASP A 246 -23.24 -12.97 34.34
CA ASP A 246 -23.63 -12.82 32.95
C ASP A 246 -23.30 -11.44 32.36
N MET A 247 -23.48 -10.37 33.15
CA MET A 247 -23.25 -8.99 32.72
C MET A 247 -21.76 -8.70 32.49
N LEU A 248 -20.89 -9.16 33.40
CA LEU A 248 -19.44 -9.01 33.28
C LEU A 248 -18.89 -9.81 32.10
N VAL A 249 -19.42 -11.01 31.84
CA VAL A 249 -19.02 -11.81 30.69
C VAL A 249 -19.39 -11.11 29.39
N ASP A 250 -20.61 -10.58 29.28
CA ASP A 250 -21.05 -9.88 28.07
C ASP A 250 -20.16 -8.66 27.80
N ARG A 251 -19.86 -7.88 28.85
CA ARG A 251 -18.94 -6.74 28.77
C ARG A 251 -17.52 -7.15 28.38
N LEU A 252 -17.05 -8.30 28.89
CA LEU A 252 -15.75 -8.87 28.50
C LEU A 252 -15.74 -9.26 27.02
N MET A 253 -16.84 -9.81 26.48
CA MET A 253 -16.93 -10.19 25.06
C MET A 253 -16.98 -8.98 24.12
N GLU A 254 -17.56 -7.87 24.56
CA GLU A 254 -17.53 -6.60 23.81
C GLU A 254 -16.11 -6.04 23.69
N LYS A 255 -15.33 -6.05 24.79
CA LYS A 255 -14.01 -5.40 24.83
C LYS A 255 -12.83 -6.32 24.52
N HIS A 256 -12.91 -7.57 24.97
CA HIS A 256 -11.86 -8.58 24.92
C HIS A 256 -12.38 -9.90 24.33
N PRO A 257 -12.92 -9.89 23.10
CA PRO A 257 -13.56 -11.05 22.47
C PRO A 257 -12.67 -12.30 22.37
N TYR A 258 -11.35 -12.12 22.34
CA TYR A 258 -10.39 -13.22 22.29
C TYR A 258 -10.30 -14.04 23.58
N MET A 259 -10.85 -13.53 24.69
CA MET A 259 -10.94 -14.24 25.97
C MET A 259 -12.04 -15.31 25.98
N PHE A 260 -12.86 -15.43 24.93
CA PHE A 260 -13.95 -16.40 24.89
C PHE A 260 -13.48 -17.84 25.21
N GLY A 261 -12.31 -18.23 24.69
CA GLY A 261 -11.73 -19.56 24.93
C GLY A 261 -11.40 -19.85 26.40
N GLU A 262 -11.08 -18.81 27.18
CA GLU A 262 -10.71 -18.89 28.59
C GLU A 262 -11.91 -18.85 29.54
N LEU A 263 -13.12 -18.62 29.02
CA LEU A 263 -14.33 -18.55 29.84
C LEU A 263 -14.65 -19.91 30.49
N PRO A 264 -15.14 -19.93 31.73
CA PRO A 264 -15.72 -21.14 32.32
C PRO A 264 -16.84 -21.71 31.43
N LYS A 265 -16.93 -23.04 31.33
CA LYS A 265 -17.88 -23.74 30.43
C LYS A 265 -19.32 -23.24 30.53
N ARG A 266 -19.79 -22.88 31.75
CA ARG A 266 -21.15 -22.36 31.97
C ARG A 266 -21.48 -21.07 31.20
N PHE A 267 -20.46 -20.30 30.84
CA PHE A 267 -20.62 -19.01 30.16
C PHE A 267 -20.36 -19.06 28.65
N LYS A 268 -19.83 -20.19 28.15
CA LYS A 268 -19.60 -20.39 26.72
C LYS A 268 -20.92 -20.74 26.04
N THR A 269 -21.61 -19.73 25.53
CA THR A 269 -22.88 -19.89 24.79
C THR A 269 -22.74 -19.44 23.32
N PRO A 270 -23.58 -19.95 22.41
CA PRO A 270 -23.59 -19.51 21.02
C PRO A 270 -23.80 -17.99 20.86
N GLU A 271 -24.68 -17.40 21.67
CA GLU A 271 -25.02 -15.97 21.60
C GLU A 271 -23.79 -15.10 21.94
N ARG A 272 -23.05 -15.47 22.98
CA ARG A 272 -21.81 -14.79 23.37
C ARG A 272 -20.69 -14.99 22.37
N LEU A 273 -20.63 -16.16 21.74
CA LEU A 273 -19.67 -16.41 20.66
C LEU A 273 -19.95 -15.50 19.45
N VAL A 274 -21.22 -15.26 19.11
CA VAL A 274 -21.58 -14.27 18.07
C VAL A 274 -21.11 -12.87 18.45
N ILE A 275 -21.32 -12.43 19.70
CA ILE A 275 -20.83 -11.13 20.20
C ILE A 275 -19.30 -11.04 20.06
N ALA A 276 -18.59 -12.09 20.48
CA ALA A 276 -17.14 -12.14 20.41
C ALA A 276 -16.62 -12.06 18.96
N ILE A 277 -17.22 -12.82 18.04
CA ILE A 277 -16.84 -12.81 16.62
C ILE A 277 -17.04 -11.41 16.01
N ASN A 278 -18.18 -10.76 16.30
CA ASN A 278 -18.51 -9.46 15.71
C ASN A 278 -17.60 -8.34 16.23
N ASN A 279 -17.17 -8.40 17.49
CA ASN A 279 -16.31 -7.37 18.10
C ASN A 279 -14.81 -7.62 17.90
N SER A 280 -14.42 -8.80 17.40
CA SER A 280 -13.01 -9.15 17.25
C SER A 280 -12.33 -8.44 16.09
N LYS A 281 -11.19 -7.81 16.38
CA LYS A 281 -10.25 -7.28 15.37
C LYS A 281 -9.21 -8.30 14.91
N ARG A 282 -9.09 -9.46 15.58
CA ARG A 282 -8.11 -10.52 15.29
C ARG A 282 -8.76 -11.67 14.50
N GLU A 283 -7.95 -12.63 14.03
CA GLU A 283 -8.49 -13.90 13.54
C GLU A 283 -9.22 -14.64 14.68
N THR A 284 -10.38 -15.21 14.38
CA THR A 284 -11.34 -15.76 15.37
C THR A 284 -11.37 -17.29 15.40
N ASN A 285 -10.52 -17.94 14.62
CA ASN A 285 -10.41 -19.40 14.51
C ASN A 285 -9.91 -20.07 15.79
N CYS A 286 -9.33 -19.33 16.74
CA CYS A 286 -8.86 -19.85 18.03
C CYS A 286 -9.89 -19.77 19.16
N TYR A 287 -11.14 -19.33 18.91
CA TYR A 287 -12.13 -19.12 19.98
C TYR A 287 -12.81 -20.39 20.46
N ILE A 288 -12.83 -21.42 19.62
CA ILE A 288 -13.45 -22.69 19.94
C ILE A 288 -12.43 -23.80 19.79
N ASP A 289 -12.49 -24.76 20.70
CA ASP A 289 -11.88 -26.06 20.46
C ASP A 289 -12.78 -26.86 19.52
N GLY A 290 -12.33 -27.02 18.27
CA GLY A 290 -13.12 -27.64 17.20
C GLY A 290 -13.49 -29.10 17.43
N GLU A 291 -12.86 -29.78 18.39
CA GLU A 291 -13.22 -31.16 18.76
C GLU A 291 -14.23 -31.21 19.92
N THR A 292 -14.06 -30.35 20.93
CA THR A 292 -14.86 -30.44 22.17
C THR A 292 -16.04 -29.47 22.23
N GLU A 293 -16.06 -28.42 21.39
CA GLU A 293 -17.04 -27.33 21.47
C GLU A 293 -17.90 -27.19 20.20
N GLN A 294 -18.02 -28.25 19.40
CA GLN A 294 -18.87 -28.26 18.18
C GLN A 294 -20.34 -27.92 18.45
N SER A 295 -20.83 -28.16 19.66
CA SER A 295 -22.20 -27.81 20.06
C SER A 295 -22.47 -26.29 20.01
N LEU A 296 -21.44 -25.45 20.09
CA LEU A 296 -21.55 -24.00 19.98
C LEU A 296 -21.76 -23.52 18.54
N LEU A 297 -21.43 -24.34 17.53
CA LEU A 297 -21.54 -24.01 16.11
C LEU A 297 -23.00 -24.11 15.61
N THR A 298 -23.85 -23.23 16.12
CA THR A 298 -25.20 -23.02 15.59
C THR A 298 -25.16 -22.34 14.22
N ALA A 299 -26.28 -22.32 13.51
CA ALA A 299 -26.37 -21.64 12.21
C ALA A 299 -25.99 -20.16 12.29
N GLU A 300 -26.42 -19.45 13.36
CA GLU A 300 -26.10 -18.03 13.55
C GLU A 300 -24.63 -17.78 13.86
N VAL A 301 -23.98 -18.67 14.61
CA VAL A 301 -22.52 -18.62 14.83
C VAL A 301 -21.77 -18.81 13.52
N CYS A 302 -22.15 -19.81 12.71
CA CYS A 302 -21.51 -20.04 11.41
C CYS A 302 -21.69 -18.83 10.48
N LYS A 303 -22.87 -18.21 10.45
CA LYS A 303 -23.11 -16.94 9.73
C LYS A 303 -22.23 -15.80 10.24
N ALA A 304 -21.98 -15.70 11.55
CA ALA A 304 -21.08 -14.69 12.11
C ALA A 304 -19.64 -14.88 11.60
N PHE A 305 -19.12 -16.11 11.57
CA PHE A 305 -17.81 -16.41 10.98
C PHE A 305 -17.73 -16.05 9.50
N VAL A 306 -18.78 -16.38 8.73
CA VAL A 306 -18.87 -16.04 7.30
C VAL A 306 -18.85 -14.53 7.08
N ARG A 307 -19.66 -13.75 7.82
CA ARG A 307 -19.67 -12.28 7.75
C ARG A 307 -18.34 -11.64 8.10
N ARG A 308 -17.61 -12.24 9.04
CA ARG A 308 -16.27 -11.77 9.41
C ARG A 308 -15.27 -11.91 8.26
N ASN A 309 -15.59 -12.78 7.30
CA ASN A 309 -14.82 -12.99 6.08
C ASN A 309 -13.36 -13.40 6.33
N GLY A 310 -13.15 -14.21 7.37
CA GLY A 310 -11.85 -14.70 7.80
C GLY A 310 -11.76 -16.22 7.81
N ASN A 311 -10.84 -16.75 8.61
CA ASN A 311 -10.75 -18.20 8.85
C ASN A 311 -12.04 -18.71 9.51
N CYS A 312 -12.60 -19.77 8.92
CA CYS A 312 -13.78 -20.45 9.43
C CYS A 312 -13.35 -21.76 10.12
N PRO A 313 -13.89 -22.08 11.31
CA PRO A 313 -13.78 -23.45 11.84
C PRO A 313 -14.50 -24.44 10.92
N THR A 314 -14.34 -25.74 11.19
CA THR A 314 -15.09 -26.77 10.47
C THR A 314 -16.58 -26.66 10.82
N PHE A 315 -17.42 -26.31 9.85
CA PHE A 315 -18.85 -26.17 10.08
C PHE A 315 -19.56 -27.53 10.16
N PRO A 316 -20.52 -27.71 11.08
CA PRO A 316 -21.28 -28.95 11.19
C PRO A 316 -22.06 -29.24 9.90
N GLU A 317 -22.14 -30.52 9.50
CA GLU A 317 -22.82 -30.95 8.27
C GLU A 317 -24.26 -30.42 8.19
N LYS A 318 -25.00 -30.44 9.30
CA LYS A 318 -26.38 -29.96 9.43
C LYS A 318 -26.60 -28.48 9.09
N VAL A 319 -25.55 -27.66 9.06
CA VAL A 319 -25.65 -26.22 8.73
C VAL A 319 -25.69 -26.01 7.21
N TRP A 320 -25.11 -26.93 6.44
CA TRP A 320 -25.08 -26.83 4.98
C TRP A 320 -26.47 -27.03 4.40
N THR A 321 -27.05 -25.91 3.97
CA THR A 321 -28.33 -25.84 3.27
C THR A 321 -28.16 -24.86 2.11
N ARG A 322 -29.09 -24.90 1.14
CA ARG A 322 -29.03 -23.94 0.03
C ARG A 322 -29.03 -22.48 0.52
N LYS A 323 -29.90 -22.16 1.48
CA LYS A 323 -29.97 -20.83 2.11
C LYS A 323 -28.66 -20.41 2.76
N PHE A 324 -27.96 -21.35 3.42
CA PHE A 324 -26.67 -21.04 4.02
C PHE A 324 -25.57 -20.82 2.97
N VAL A 325 -25.57 -21.58 1.88
CA VAL A 325 -24.65 -21.36 0.76
C VAL A 325 -24.89 -20.02 0.09
N ASP A 326 -26.15 -19.65 -0.13
CA ASP A 326 -26.49 -18.33 -0.69
C ASP A 326 -26.01 -17.20 0.23
N TYR A 327 -26.15 -17.36 1.55
CA TYR A 327 -25.59 -16.44 2.55
C TYR A 327 -24.05 -16.37 2.50
N CYS A 328 -23.38 -17.52 2.37
CA CYS A 328 -21.92 -17.59 2.22
C CYS A 328 -21.43 -16.86 0.97
N MET A 329 -22.18 -16.95 -0.14
CA MET A 329 -21.88 -16.23 -1.37
C MET A 329 -22.06 -14.71 -1.22
N GLU A 330 -23.04 -14.26 -0.45
CA GLU A 330 -23.33 -12.84 -0.24
C GLU A 330 -22.31 -12.18 0.70
N TYR A 331 -21.92 -12.86 1.79
CA TYR A 331 -21.12 -12.25 2.87
C TYR A 331 -19.69 -12.78 2.99
N GLY A 332 -19.40 -14.00 2.50
CA GLY A 332 -18.11 -14.69 2.65
C GLY A 332 -17.19 -14.58 1.43
N THR A 333 -16.84 -13.36 1.03
CA THR A 333 -16.12 -13.08 -0.23
C THR A 333 -14.68 -13.60 -0.31
N CYS A 334 -14.10 -14.10 0.79
CA CYS A 334 -12.78 -14.74 0.80
C CYS A 334 -12.79 -16.24 0.45
N PHE A 335 -13.97 -16.84 0.26
CA PHE A 335 -14.16 -18.25 -0.11
C PHE A 335 -13.44 -19.30 0.77
N ARG A 336 -12.94 -18.93 1.97
CA ARG A 336 -12.28 -19.87 2.91
C ARG A 336 -13.23 -20.96 3.42
N TRP A 337 -14.54 -20.71 3.38
CA TRP A 337 -15.60 -21.67 3.68
C TRP A 337 -15.83 -22.69 2.55
N PHE A 338 -15.41 -22.39 1.32
CA PHE A 338 -15.79 -23.14 0.11
C PHE A 338 -15.33 -24.60 0.14
N ARG A 339 -14.11 -24.86 0.61
CA ARG A 339 -13.55 -26.23 0.74
C ARG A 339 -14.41 -27.17 1.59
N GLN A 340 -15.17 -26.60 2.52
CA GLN A 340 -16.01 -27.32 3.46
C GLN A 340 -17.41 -27.58 2.90
N MET A 341 -17.82 -26.83 1.87
CA MET A 341 -19.15 -26.95 1.28
C MET A 341 -19.31 -28.32 0.60
N PRO A 342 -20.37 -29.08 0.93
CA PRO A 342 -20.65 -30.35 0.27
C PRO A 342 -20.78 -30.18 -1.26
N LYS A 343 -20.24 -31.15 -2.01
CA LYS A 343 -20.15 -31.08 -3.49
C LYS A 343 -21.51 -31.00 -4.19
N GLU A 344 -22.58 -31.42 -3.54
CA GLU A 344 -23.96 -31.31 -4.03
C GLU A 344 -24.48 -29.87 -4.12
N PHE A 345 -23.94 -28.94 -3.32
CA PHE A 345 -24.31 -27.53 -3.36
C PHE A 345 -23.46 -26.69 -4.33
N GLN A 346 -22.45 -27.29 -4.97
CA GLN A 346 -21.67 -26.61 -6.00
C GLN A 346 -22.51 -26.32 -7.24
N THR A 347 -22.34 -25.13 -7.80
CA THR A 347 -22.98 -24.67 -9.04
C THR A 347 -21.96 -23.93 -9.88
N SER A 348 -22.20 -23.82 -11.19
CA SER A 348 -21.28 -23.07 -12.08
C SER A 348 -21.02 -21.64 -11.59
N ALA A 349 -22.02 -21.00 -10.99
CA ALA A 349 -21.90 -19.64 -10.48
C ALA A 349 -20.96 -19.55 -9.26
N ASN A 350 -21.12 -20.43 -8.26
CA ASN A 350 -20.28 -20.37 -7.07
C ASN A 350 -18.85 -20.89 -7.30
N THR A 351 -18.67 -21.87 -8.17
CA THR A 351 -17.32 -22.33 -8.58
C THR A 351 -16.60 -21.25 -9.39
N GLN A 352 -17.30 -20.56 -10.30
CA GLN A 352 -16.70 -19.46 -11.05
C GLN A 352 -16.26 -18.33 -10.11
N ALA A 353 -17.13 -17.90 -9.20
CA ALA A 353 -16.80 -16.84 -8.26
C ALA A 353 -15.62 -17.20 -7.34
N ALA A 354 -15.55 -18.46 -6.87
CA ALA A 354 -14.42 -18.95 -6.08
C ALA A 354 -13.11 -18.97 -6.91
N TYR A 355 -13.19 -19.35 -8.19
CA TYR A 355 -12.04 -19.38 -9.09
C TYR A 355 -11.53 -17.97 -9.40
N ASP A 356 -12.43 -17.03 -9.68
CA ASP A 356 -12.11 -15.62 -9.95
C ASP A 356 -11.45 -14.95 -8.75
N TYR A 357 -11.79 -15.38 -7.53
CA TYR A 357 -11.10 -14.96 -6.31
C TYR A 357 -9.69 -15.56 -6.21
N SER A 358 -9.56 -16.88 -6.42
CA SER A 358 -8.26 -17.56 -6.43
C SER A 358 -8.31 -18.88 -7.19
N HIS A 359 -7.37 -19.06 -8.13
CA HIS A 359 -7.22 -20.31 -8.87
C HIS A 359 -6.97 -21.54 -7.97
N HIS A 360 -6.50 -21.33 -6.73
CA HIS A 360 -6.30 -22.40 -5.76
C HIS A 360 -7.57 -23.22 -5.49
N HIS A 361 -8.74 -22.58 -5.50
CA HIS A 361 -10.02 -23.22 -5.21
C HIS A 361 -10.42 -24.29 -6.24
N ILE A 362 -9.76 -24.36 -7.39
CA ILE A 362 -10.00 -25.43 -8.38
C ILE A 362 -9.82 -26.83 -7.76
N CYS A 363 -8.94 -26.98 -6.76
CA CYS A 363 -8.73 -28.22 -6.01
C CYS A 363 -10.00 -28.70 -5.29
N ASP A 364 -10.88 -27.76 -4.95
CA ASP A 364 -12.12 -28.00 -4.23
C ASP A 364 -13.31 -28.21 -5.17
N PHE A 365 -13.15 -28.19 -6.49
CA PHE A 365 -14.28 -28.33 -7.42
C PHE A 365 -14.63 -29.80 -7.67
N ALA A 366 -15.92 -30.08 -7.81
CA ALA A 366 -16.35 -31.32 -8.45
C ALA A 366 -15.92 -31.28 -9.93
N LYS A 367 -15.39 -32.39 -10.45
CA LYS A 367 -14.79 -32.47 -11.80
C LYS A 367 -15.67 -31.90 -12.92
N ARG A 368 -17.00 -32.00 -12.80
CA ARG A 368 -17.99 -31.49 -13.76
C ARG A 368 -18.04 -29.96 -13.88
N PHE A 369 -17.56 -29.22 -12.89
CA PHE A 369 -17.54 -27.75 -12.89
C PHE A 369 -16.20 -27.16 -13.34
N ILE A 370 -15.18 -28.01 -13.55
CA ILE A 370 -13.92 -27.57 -14.13
C ILE A 370 -14.12 -27.37 -15.64
N THR A 371 -14.09 -26.12 -16.08
CA THR A 371 -14.27 -25.78 -17.50
C THR A 371 -12.98 -26.01 -18.29
N PRO A 372 -13.06 -26.18 -19.63
CA PRO A 372 -11.87 -26.24 -20.48
C PRO A 372 -10.97 -25.00 -20.36
N GLN A 373 -11.55 -23.83 -20.09
CA GLN A 373 -10.80 -22.59 -19.95
C GLN A 373 -10.01 -22.55 -18.64
N MET A 374 -10.66 -22.85 -17.50
CA MET A 374 -10.00 -22.99 -16.19
C MET A 374 -8.86 -24.02 -16.25
N ALA A 375 -9.11 -25.16 -16.90
CA ALA A 375 -8.10 -26.19 -17.08
C ALA A 375 -6.87 -25.69 -17.84
N LYS A 376 -7.06 -24.95 -18.95
CA LYS A 376 -5.97 -24.38 -19.73
C LYS A 376 -5.12 -23.40 -18.91
N GLU A 377 -5.77 -22.48 -18.20
CA GLU A 377 -5.10 -21.48 -17.36
C GLU A 377 -4.29 -22.13 -16.23
N CYS A 378 -4.93 -23.02 -15.47
CA CYS A 378 -4.29 -23.75 -14.37
C CYS A 378 -3.11 -24.62 -14.82
N TYR A 379 -3.17 -25.20 -16.02
CA TYR A 379 -2.07 -25.98 -16.58
C TYR A 379 -0.85 -25.09 -16.84
N ARG A 380 -1.06 -23.87 -17.36
CA ARG A 380 0.02 -22.93 -17.66
C ARG A 380 0.69 -22.36 -16.42
N GLU A 381 -0.06 -22.16 -15.34
CA GLU A 381 0.49 -21.73 -14.05
C GLU A 381 1.25 -22.84 -13.30
N SER A 382 1.26 -24.07 -13.83
CA SER A 382 1.99 -25.26 -13.36
C SER A 382 1.64 -25.78 -11.95
N SER A 383 0.93 -24.99 -11.15
CA SER A 383 0.67 -25.27 -9.73
C SER A 383 -0.45 -26.29 -9.50
N TYR A 384 -1.37 -26.43 -10.46
CA TYR A 384 -2.60 -27.21 -10.28
C TYR A 384 -2.85 -28.25 -11.38
N ALA A 385 -1.84 -28.60 -12.18
CA ALA A 385 -1.96 -29.51 -13.31
C ALA A 385 -2.57 -30.88 -12.94
N ARG A 386 -2.34 -31.35 -11.71
CA ARG A 386 -2.87 -32.64 -11.19
C ARG A 386 -4.39 -32.64 -10.97
N VAL A 387 -5.01 -31.47 -10.83
CA VAL A 387 -6.45 -31.33 -10.57
C VAL A 387 -7.27 -31.40 -11.87
N ILE A 388 -6.61 -31.12 -13.00
CA ILE A 388 -7.25 -31.07 -14.31
C ILE A 388 -7.77 -32.46 -14.70
N PRO A 389 -9.05 -32.60 -15.08
CA PRO A 389 -9.58 -33.84 -15.60
C PRO A 389 -8.78 -34.33 -16.83
N GLY A 390 -8.20 -35.51 -16.74
CA GLY A 390 -7.29 -36.04 -17.78
C GLY A 390 -7.89 -36.11 -19.18
N HIS A 391 -9.21 -36.26 -19.30
CA HIS A 391 -9.89 -36.26 -20.60
C HIS A 391 -9.69 -34.97 -21.41
N PHE A 392 -9.46 -33.82 -20.76
CA PHE A 392 -9.15 -32.57 -21.47
C PHE A 392 -7.79 -32.63 -22.17
N LEU A 393 -6.80 -33.25 -21.54
CA LEU A 393 -5.47 -33.44 -22.11
C LEU A 393 -5.52 -34.47 -23.24
N THR A 394 -6.19 -35.60 -23.02
CA THR A 394 -6.36 -36.64 -24.03
C THR A 394 -7.09 -36.10 -25.27
N GLU A 395 -8.17 -35.34 -25.07
CA GLU A 395 -8.93 -34.74 -26.17
C GLU A 395 -8.12 -33.67 -26.91
N PHE A 396 -7.33 -32.86 -26.19
CA PHE A 396 -6.41 -31.90 -26.80
C PHE A 396 -5.38 -32.58 -27.71
N CYS A 397 -4.70 -33.62 -27.19
CA CYS A 397 -3.73 -34.38 -27.98
C CYS A 397 -4.39 -35.03 -29.20
N ARG A 398 -5.60 -35.58 -29.03
CA ARG A 398 -6.38 -36.17 -30.14
C ARG A 398 -6.77 -35.15 -31.20
N GLN A 399 -7.17 -33.94 -30.80
CA GLN A 399 -7.64 -32.89 -31.72
C GLN A 399 -6.51 -32.14 -32.43
N THR A 400 -5.33 -32.04 -31.81
CA THR A 400 -4.22 -31.24 -32.33
C THR A 400 -3.05 -32.07 -32.83
N GLY A 401 -2.93 -33.34 -32.40
CA GLY A 401 -1.73 -34.15 -32.62
C GLY A 401 -0.51 -33.68 -31.83
N LEU A 402 -0.65 -32.66 -30.99
CA LEU A 402 0.44 -32.09 -30.20
C LEU A 402 0.55 -32.78 -28.83
N PRO A 403 1.77 -32.88 -28.27
CA PRO A 403 1.97 -33.34 -26.89
C PRO A 403 1.22 -32.49 -25.86
N GLU A 404 0.86 -33.08 -24.72
CA GLU A 404 0.11 -32.39 -23.64
C GLU A 404 0.80 -31.12 -23.11
N MET A 405 2.13 -31.00 -23.26
CA MET A 405 2.90 -29.81 -22.88
C MET A 405 2.40 -28.53 -23.57
N PHE A 406 1.74 -28.65 -24.73
CA PHE A 406 1.15 -27.53 -25.47
C PHE A 406 -0.25 -27.14 -25.00
N TYR A 407 -0.84 -27.85 -24.03
CA TYR A 407 -2.17 -27.56 -23.53
C TYR A 407 -2.24 -26.16 -22.93
N GLY A 408 -3.28 -25.40 -23.29
CA GLY A 408 -3.41 -23.98 -22.93
C GLY A 408 -2.44 -23.04 -23.66
N GLY A 409 -1.75 -23.51 -24.69
CA GLY A 409 -0.73 -22.76 -25.43
C GLY A 409 -1.12 -22.16 -26.77
N GLU A 410 -2.41 -22.08 -27.06
CA GLU A 410 -2.90 -21.51 -28.31
C GLU A 410 -2.61 -20.02 -28.39
N THR A 411 -2.02 -19.57 -29.49
CA THR A 411 -1.72 -18.17 -29.75
C THR A 411 -1.86 -17.84 -31.24
N THR A 412 -1.77 -16.56 -31.61
CA THR A 412 -1.80 -16.14 -33.02
C THR A 412 -0.49 -16.52 -33.72
N MET A 413 -0.52 -16.74 -35.03
CA MET A 413 0.71 -17.03 -35.79
C MET A 413 1.76 -15.91 -35.65
N LEU A 414 1.32 -14.67 -35.51
CA LEU A 414 2.22 -13.53 -35.30
C LEU A 414 2.88 -13.59 -33.92
N SER A 415 2.14 -13.89 -32.86
CA SER A 415 2.71 -14.08 -31.52
C SER A 415 3.68 -15.26 -31.50
N LEU A 416 3.27 -16.42 -32.03
CA LEU A 416 4.13 -17.60 -32.13
C LEU A 416 5.49 -17.27 -32.77
N LYS A 417 5.45 -16.47 -33.84
CA LYS A 417 6.63 -16.06 -34.60
C LYS A 417 7.53 -15.07 -33.86
N ASN A 418 6.94 -14.14 -33.10
CA ASN A 418 7.64 -13.02 -32.49
C ASN A 418 8.04 -13.31 -31.04
N SER A 419 7.07 -13.68 -30.19
CA SER A 419 7.26 -13.89 -28.75
C SER A 419 8.01 -15.19 -28.45
N ARG A 420 7.87 -16.20 -29.31
CA ARG A 420 8.59 -17.49 -29.20
C ARG A 420 8.46 -18.10 -27.80
N ALA A 421 7.28 -17.94 -27.19
CA ALA A 421 6.99 -18.50 -25.89
C ALA A 421 7.02 -20.04 -25.97
N VAL A 422 7.67 -20.69 -25.01
CA VAL A 422 7.90 -22.14 -25.03
C VAL A 422 6.57 -22.88 -24.93
N TYR A 423 6.45 -24.00 -25.66
CA TYR A 423 5.24 -24.84 -25.73
C TYR A 423 4.00 -24.06 -26.15
N THR A 424 4.11 -23.19 -27.14
CA THR A 424 2.97 -22.49 -27.75
C THR A 424 2.70 -23.00 -29.15
N TYR A 425 1.48 -22.82 -29.63
CA TYR A 425 1.10 -23.22 -30.98
C TYR A 425 0.06 -22.28 -31.57
N CYS A 426 -0.06 -22.24 -32.90
CA CYS A 426 -1.17 -21.59 -33.60
C CYS A 426 -1.88 -22.57 -34.52
N LYS A 427 -3.17 -22.34 -34.77
CA LYS A 427 -3.97 -23.10 -35.73
C LYS A 427 -4.13 -22.31 -37.03
N ILE A 428 -3.94 -23.00 -38.15
CA ILE A 428 -4.13 -22.47 -39.51
C ILE A 428 -4.95 -23.51 -40.26
N GLY A 429 -6.26 -23.29 -40.35
CA GLY A 429 -7.20 -24.28 -40.87
C GLY A 429 -7.14 -25.56 -40.02
N ASN A 430 -6.87 -26.71 -40.66
CA ASN A 430 -6.69 -28.01 -39.99
C ASN A 430 -5.23 -28.32 -39.61
N THR A 431 -4.34 -27.32 -39.66
CA THR A 431 -2.90 -27.48 -39.36
C THR A 431 -2.57 -26.78 -38.05
N CYS A 432 -1.80 -27.43 -37.16
CA CYS A 432 -1.21 -26.78 -35.99
C CYS A 432 0.29 -26.58 -36.21
N LEU A 433 0.77 -25.35 -35.97
CA LEU A 433 2.20 -25.04 -35.93
C LEU A 433 2.59 -24.79 -34.47
N ALA A 434 3.56 -25.55 -33.98
CA ALA A 434 3.92 -25.62 -32.58
C ALA A 434 5.41 -25.29 -32.38
N PHE A 435 5.70 -24.43 -31.41
CA PHE A 435 7.05 -23.99 -31.07
C PHE A 435 7.41 -24.44 -29.65
N TYR A 436 8.57 -25.07 -29.50
CA TYR A 436 9.10 -25.48 -28.20
C TYR A 436 10.62 -25.48 -28.18
N LEU A 437 11.19 -25.56 -26.97
CA LEU A 437 12.61 -25.78 -26.75
C LEU A 437 12.78 -27.23 -26.27
N LYS A 438 13.66 -27.98 -26.92
CA LYS A 438 13.94 -29.37 -26.53
C LYS A 438 14.69 -29.42 -25.19
N GLU A 439 15.56 -28.44 -24.95
CA GLU A 439 16.29 -28.24 -23.70
C GLU A 439 15.80 -26.96 -23.03
N ARG A 440 15.61 -27.01 -21.70
CA ARG A 440 15.08 -25.86 -20.96
C ARG A 440 16.07 -24.70 -21.05
N TYR A 441 15.55 -23.53 -21.45
CA TYR A 441 16.27 -22.26 -21.54
C TYR A 441 17.42 -22.21 -22.53
N GLU A 442 17.54 -23.19 -23.44
CA GLU A 442 18.57 -23.21 -24.47
C GLU A 442 17.96 -22.81 -25.83
N PRO A 443 18.17 -21.56 -26.32
CA PRO A 443 17.55 -21.08 -27.55
C PRO A 443 18.00 -21.85 -28.79
N SER A 444 19.21 -22.45 -28.77
CA SER A 444 19.71 -23.28 -29.87
C SER A 444 18.96 -24.62 -29.99
N SER A 445 18.21 -25.01 -28.96
CA SER A 445 17.35 -26.20 -28.94
C SER A 445 15.92 -25.93 -29.47
N ALA A 446 15.68 -24.77 -30.07
CA ALA A 446 14.36 -24.41 -30.59
C ALA A 446 13.93 -25.32 -31.73
N HIS A 447 12.67 -25.78 -31.68
CA HIS A 447 12.07 -26.65 -32.67
C HIS A 447 10.72 -26.09 -33.14
N LEU A 448 10.43 -26.31 -34.42
CA LEU A 448 9.12 -26.08 -35.01
C LEU A 448 8.53 -27.45 -35.40
N MET A 449 7.36 -27.75 -34.85
CA MET A 449 6.58 -28.94 -35.16
C MET A 449 5.34 -28.52 -35.93
N MET A 450 4.97 -29.32 -36.93
CA MET A 450 3.71 -29.16 -37.65
C MET A 450 2.91 -30.45 -37.61
N THR A 451 1.65 -30.35 -37.22
CA THR A 451 0.67 -31.43 -37.35
C THR A 451 -0.45 -31.00 -38.28
N ARG A 452 -1.02 -31.93 -39.02
CA ARG A 452 -2.09 -31.66 -39.98
C ARG A 452 -3.14 -32.76 -39.92
N SER A 453 -4.41 -32.36 -40.02
CA SER A 453 -5.51 -33.29 -40.23
C SER A 453 -6.21 -33.02 -41.55
N ASP A 454 -6.64 -34.09 -42.23
CA ASP A 454 -7.42 -34.00 -43.48
C ASP A 454 -8.82 -33.40 -43.24
N SER A 455 -9.37 -33.59 -42.04
CA SER A 455 -10.66 -33.04 -41.64
C SER A 455 -10.75 -32.85 -40.13
N LYS A 456 -11.76 -32.12 -39.66
CA LYS A 456 -12.02 -31.97 -38.21
C LYS A 456 -12.29 -33.28 -37.47
N TYR A 457 -12.55 -34.37 -38.19
CA TYR A 457 -12.86 -35.69 -37.64
C TYR A 457 -11.70 -36.69 -37.73
N CYS A 458 -10.65 -36.39 -38.49
CA CYS A 458 -9.48 -37.25 -38.63
C CYS A 458 -8.45 -36.95 -37.53
N THR A 459 -7.71 -37.97 -37.11
CA THR A 459 -6.58 -37.80 -36.20
C THR A 459 -5.48 -37.02 -36.91
N PRO A 460 -4.98 -35.90 -36.35
CA PRO A 460 -3.89 -35.16 -36.96
C PRO A 460 -2.59 -35.98 -36.97
N GLU A 461 -1.89 -35.94 -38.09
CA GLU A 461 -0.58 -36.57 -38.25
C GLU A 461 0.54 -35.54 -38.14
N LYS A 462 1.70 -35.98 -37.64
CA LYS A 462 2.90 -35.14 -37.58
C LYS A 462 3.51 -35.04 -38.98
N VAL A 463 3.53 -33.84 -39.54
CA VAL A 463 4.14 -33.56 -40.85
C VAL A 463 5.65 -33.41 -40.72
N PHE A 464 6.11 -32.60 -39.76
CA PHE A 464 7.52 -32.47 -39.45
C PHE A 464 7.75 -32.02 -37.99
N ASP A 465 8.97 -32.20 -37.51
CA ASP A 465 9.48 -31.67 -36.23
C ASP A 465 10.99 -31.43 -36.41
N VAL A 466 11.38 -30.18 -36.59
CA VAL A 466 12.73 -29.81 -37.04
C VAL A 466 13.32 -28.65 -36.23
N PRO A 467 14.65 -28.60 -36.06
CA PRO A 467 15.31 -27.52 -35.35
C PRO A 467 15.20 -26.19 -36.10
N VAL A 468 15.06 -25.09 -35.36
CA VAL A 468 15.03 -23.73 -35.88
C VAL A 468 16.45 -23.18 -35.92
N GLY A 469 17.06 -23.15 -37.11
CA GLY A 469 18.44 -22.69 -37.26
C GLY A 469 18.62 -21.18 -37.03
N THR A 470 17.78 -20.32 -37.62
CA THR A 470 17.87 -18.86 -37.45
C THR A 470 16.50 -18.19 -37.43
N PHE A 471 16.33 -17.19 -36.57
CA PHE A 471 15.10 -16.42 -36.42
C PHE A 471 15.05 -15.18 -37.34
N HIS A 472 15.23 -15.37 -38.65
CA HIS A 472 15.05 -14.28 -39.62
C HIS A 472 13.57 -13.98 -39.90
N ARG A 473 13.23 -12.86 -40.55
CA ARG A 473 11.84 -12.40 -40.79
C ARG A 473 10.88 -13.46 -41.31
N THR A 474 11.33 -14.42 -42.09
CA THR A 474 10.47 -15.44 -42.70
C THR A 474 10.79 -16.84 -42.19
N TRP A 475 11.31 -16.97 -40.96
CA TRP A 475 11.83 -18.25 -40.44
C TRP A 475 10.76 -19.32 -40.41
N LEU A 476 9.59 -19.00 -39.85
CA LEU A 476 8.48 -19.93 -39.74
C LEU A 476 7.97 -20.34 -41.12
N GLU A 477 7.73 -19.38 -42.00
CA GLU A 477 7.21 -19.64 -43.34
C GLU A 477 8.20 -20.41 -44.20
N LYS A 478 9.50 -20.13 -44.07
CA LYS A 478 10.57 -20.83 -44.78
C LYS A 478 10.66 -22.29 -44.31
N ILE A 479 10.66 -22.54 -43.01
CA ILE A 479 10.71 -23.91 -42.47
C ILE A 479 9.50 -24.70 -42.94
N VAL A 480 8.30 -24.13 -42.87
CA VAL A 480 7.09 -24.78 -43.41
C VAL A 480 7.27 -25.06 -44.90
N ALA A 481 7.69 -24.07 -45.71
CA ALA A 481 7.85 -24.26 -47.15
C ALA A 481 8.91 -25.30 -47.55
N GLU A 482 9.92 -25.52 -46.71
CA GLU A 482 11.00 -26.49 -46.95
C GLU A 482 10.65 -27.91 -46.49
N ASN A 483 9.75 -28.05 -45.50
CA ASN A 483 9.47 -29.33 -44.85
C ASN A 483 8.03 -29.84 -45.05
N ASP A 484 7.13 -29.01 -45.57
CA ASP A 484 5.77 -29.40 -45.90
C ASP A 484 5.67 -29.87 -47.37
N PRO A 485 5.42 -31.16 -47.64
CA PRO A 485 5.33 -31.67 -49.01
C PRO A 485 4.15 -31.09 -49.80
N TYR A 486 3.14 -30.52 -49.13
CA TYR A 486 1.97 -29.92 -49.77
C TYR A 486 2.05 -28.40 -49.88
N PHE A 487 3.14 -27.77 -49.41
CA PHE A 487 3.27 -26.33 -49.51
C PHE A 487 3.64 -25.90 -50.93
N ILE A 488 2.75 -25.11 -51.54
CA ILE A 488 2.99 -24.49 -52.84
C ILE A 488 3.20 -22.99 -52.63
N LYS A 489 4.41 -22.49 -52.92
CA LYS A 489 4.72 -21.07 -52.79
C LYS A 489 3.83 -20.22 -53.72
N PRO A 490 3.05 -19.27 -53.19
CA PRO A 490 2.14 -18.46 -54.00
C PRO A 490 2.87 -17.60 -55.04
N ARG A 491 2.36 -17.60 -56.28
CA ARG A 491 2.83 -16.73 -57.36
C ARG A 491 2.03 -15.42 -57.35
N VAL A 492 2.58 -14.39 -56.70
CA VAL A 492 1.95 -13.06 -56.60
C VAL A 492 2.50 -12.12 -57.67
N ASP A 493 1.59 -11.47 -58.41
CA ASP A 493 1.91 -10.48 -59.43
C ASP A 493 2.77 -9.32 -58.88
N LYS A 494 3.65 -8.76 -59.72
CA LYS A 494 4.56 -7.68 -59.32
C LYS A 494 3.82 -6.44 -58.80
N SER A 495 2.63 -6.14 -59.32
CA SER A 495 1.78 -5.02 -58.90
C SER A 495 1.17 -5.18 -57.50
N LEU A 496 1.10 -6.41 -57.00
CA LEU A 496 0.54 -6.77 -55.69
C LEU A 496 1.61 -6.97 -54.62
N LYS A 497 2.90 -6.85 -54.97
CA LYS A 497 4.01 -7.01 -54.00
C LYS A 497 3.97 -6.01 -52.85
N ALA A 498 3.41 -4.81 -53.06
CA ALA A 498 3.30 -3.79 -52.01
C ALA A 498 2.31 -4.16 -50.89
N VAL A 499 1.37 -5.07 -51.16
CA VAL A 499 0.33 -5.52 -50.21
C VAL A 499 0.55 -6.97 -49.73
N GLN A 500 1.64 -7.58 -50.19
CA GLN A 500 2.12 -8.89 -49.75
C GLN A 500 3.04 -8.69 -48.54
N ALA A 501 2.60 -9.15 -47.35
CA ALA A 501 3.37 -8.94 -46.12
C ALA A 501 4.67 -9.75 -46.09
N VAL A 502 4.63 -10.99 -46.60
CA VAL A 502 5.76 -11.92 -46.68
C VAL A 502 5.70 -12.67 -48.02
N CYS A 503 6.84 -12.98 -48.62
CA CYS A 503 6.91 -13.58 -49.96
C CYS A 503 6.32 -15.01 -50.07
N TYR A 504 6.02 -15.65 -48.94
CA TYR A 504 5.35 -16.95 -48.83
C TYR A 504 3.82 -16.83 -48.76
N TYR A 505 3.28 -15.61 -48.65
CA TYR A 505 1.84 -15.40 -48.53
C TYR A 505 1.18 -15.18 -49.89
N GLY A 506 -0.01 -15.76 -50.07
CA GLY A 506 -0.90 -15.38 -51.16
C GLY A 506 -1.49 -13.99 -50.91
N VAL A 507 -1.97 -13.35 -51.98
CA VAL A 507 -2.65 -12.06 -51.90
C VAL A 507 -3.92 -12.16 -52.72
N GLU A 508 -5.04 -11.87 -52.08
CA GLU A 508 -6.34 -11.83 -52.75
C GLU A 508 -7.04 -10.52 -52.44
N LYS A 509 -7.54 -9.85 -53.48
CA LYS A 509 -8.30 -8.61 -53.34
C LYS A 509 -9.72 -8.96 -52.88
N LEU A 510 -10.13 -8.44 -51.74
CA LEU A 510 -11.46 -8.67 -51.18
C LEU A 510 -12.49 -7.67 -51.70
N LYS A 511 -12.22 -6.38 -51.51
CA LYS A 511 -13.15 -5.30 -51.85
C LYS A 511 -12.46 -3.95 -51.94
N VAL A 512 -13.20 -2.95 -52.41
CA VAL A 512 -12.79 -1.53 -52.40
C VAL A 512 -13.79 -0.75 -51.55
N LEU A 513 -13.30 0.00 -50.56
CA LEU A 513 -14.11 0.86 -49.69
C LEU A 513 -13.52 2.28 -49.69
N ASN A 514 -14.29 3.30 -50.06
CA ASN A 514 -13.89 4.72 -49.99
C ASN A 514 -12.49 5.01 -50.57
N ARG A 515 -12.23 4.54 -51.80
CA ARG A 515 -10.94 4.64 -52.51
C ARG A 515 -9.77 3.89 -51.83
N THR A 516 -10.07 2.96 -50.93
CA THR A 516 -9.11 2.06 -50.27
C THR A 516 -9.36 0.63 -50.73
N GLU A 517 -8.32 0.00 -51.27
CA GLU A 517 -8.37 -1.41 -51.66
C GLU A 517 -8.02 -2.29 -50.46
N ILE A 518 -8.80 -3.35 -50.22
CA ILE A 518 -8.58 -4.29 -49.13
C ILE A 518 -8.18 -5.64 -49.71
N PHE A 519 -7.09 -6.18 -49.19
CA PHE A 519 -6.53 -7.47 -49.56
C PHE A 519 -6.45 -8.37 -48.34
N ARG A 520 -6.62 -9.67 -48.52
CA ARG A 520 -6.20 -10.68 -47.53
C ARG A 520 -4.87 -11.27 -47.92
N ASN A 521 -4.01 -11.48 -46.94
CA ASN A 521 -2.81 -12.30 -47.05
C ASN A 521 -3.17 -13.72 -46.60
N THR A 522 -2.83 -14.71 -47.42
CA THR A 522 -3.14 -16.12 -47.14
C THR A 522 -1.86 -16.93 -46.96
N PHE A 523 -1.89 -17.94 -46.10
CA PHE A 523 -0.79 -18.89 -45.91
C PHE A 523 -1.38 -20.29 -45.74
N MET A 524 -0.89 -21.25 -46.53
CA MET A 524 -1.50 -22.59 -46.66
C MET A 524 -3.00 -22.54 -47.01
N GLY A 525 -3.40 -21.57 -47.84
CA GLY A 525 -4.81 -21.38 -48.27
C GLY A 525 -5.68 -20.63 -47.26
N GLU A 526 -5.22 -20.42 -46.03
CA GLU A 526 -5.99 -19.79 -44.96
C GLU A 526 -5.65 -18.31 -44.80
N THR A 527 -6.62 -17.52 -44.35
CA THR A 527 -6.40 -16.09 -44.10
C THR A 527 -5.61 -15.89 -42.81
N ILE A 528 -4.48 -15.20 -42.90
CA ILE A 528 -3.58 -14.95 -41.76
C ILE A 528 -3.42 -13.46 -41.44
N GLY A 529 -4.02 -12.59 -42.24
CA GLY A 529 -4.03 -11.16 -42.03
C GLY A 529 -4.55 -10.41 -43.24
N TYR A 530 -4.67 -9.10 -43.08
CA TYR A 530 -5.24 -8.19 -44.06
C TYR A 530 -4.29 -7.04 -44.36
N CYS A 531 -4.38 -6.50 -45.57
CA CYS A 531 -3.67 -5.30 -45.98
C CYS A 531 -4.64 -4.33 -46.64
N ALA A 532 -4.67 -3.09 -46.18
CA ALA A 532 -5.36 -1.99 -46.86
C ALA A 532 -4.33 -1.17 -47.65
N ARG A 533 -4.68 -0.81 -48.89
CA ARG A 533 -3.89 0.07 -49.76
C ARG A 533 -4.71 1.27 -50.17
N ARG A 534 -4.17 2.47 -49.94
CA ARG A 534 -4.74 3.73 -50.43
C ARG A 534 -3.64 4.55 -51.09
N ARG A 535 -3.70 4.68 -52.42
CA ARG A 535 -2.60 5.21 -53.25
C ARG A 535 -1.32 4.39 -53.00
N ASP A 536 -0.27 5.04 -52.50
CA ASP A 536 1.03 4.47 -52.17
C ASP A 536 1.17 4.01 -50.70
N LEU A 537 0.16 4.26 -49.85
CA LEU A 537 0.18 3.88 -48.44
C LEU A 537 -0.43 2.50 -48.22
N THR A 538 0.25 1.66 -47.46
CA THR A 538 -0.27 0.36 -47.02
C THR A 538 -0.35 0.26 -45.50
N TYR A 539 -1.29 -0.53 -44.99
CA TYR A 539 -1.42 -0.86 -43.58
C TYR A 539 -1.80 -2.32 -43.43
N HIS A 540 -1.11 -3.03 -42.54
CA HIS A 540 -1.33 -4.46 -42.29
C HIS A 540 -1.91 -4.66 -40.89
N SER A 541 -2.85 -5.60 -40.77
CA SER A 541 -3.48 -6.01 -39.53
C SER A 541 -3.77 -7.52 -39.56
N ASP A 542 -3.87 -8.17 -38.40
CA ASP A 542 -4.36 -9.54 -38.27
C ASP A 542 -5.90 -9.61 -38.34
N SER A 543 -6.59 -8.55 -37.92
CA SER A 543 -8.05 -8.41 -38.01
C SER A 543 -8.50 -7.43 -39.10
N CYS A 544 -9.61 -7.76 -39.75
CA CYS A 544 -10.26 -6.90 -40.72
C CYS A 544 -10.92 -5.67 -40.05
N GLU A 545 -11.38 -5.82 -38.80
CA GLU A 545 -12.07 -4.76 -38.05
C GLU A 545 -11.14 -3.58 -37.77
N THR A 546 -9.93 -3.88 -37.29
CA THR A 546 -8.92 -2.88 -36.92
C THR A 546 -8.17 -2.31 -38.13
N LEU A 547 -8.30 -2.93 -39.32
CA LEU A 547 -7.54 -2.58 -40.52
C LEU A 547 -7.80 -1.15 -41.01
N ILE A 548 -9.07 -0.77 -41.12
CA ILE A 548 -9.47 0.55 -41.64
C ILE A 548 -9.21 1.64 -40.62
N GLU A 549 -9.44 1.36 -39.35
CA GLU A 549 -9.14 2.29 -38.26
C GLU A 549 -7.64 2.53 -38.14
N GLY A 550 -6.83 1.46 -38.21
CA GLY A 550 -5.38 1.54 -38.23
C GLY A 550 -4.85 2.33 -39.43
N LEU A 551 -5.41 2.14 -40.62
CA LEU A 551 -5.06 2.95 -41.79
C LEU A 551 -5.47 4.41 -41.62
N LYS A 552 -6.67 4.71 -41.09
CA LYS A 552 -7.09 6.09 -40.78
C LYS A 552 -6.16 6.73 -39.75
N PHE A 553 -5.78 5.98 -38.73
CA PHE A 553 -4.86 6.41 -37.69
C PHE A 553 -3.49 6.74 -38.27
N LYS A 554 -2.94 5.86 -39.11
CA LYS A 554 -1.72 6.12 -39.87
C LYS A 554 -1.85 7.37 -40.74
N ILE A 555 -2.95 7.54 -41.48
CA ILE A 555 -3.18 8.74 -42.30
C ILE A 555 -3.16 10.01 -41.44
N ARG A 556 -3.79 9.99 -40.25
CA ARG A 556 -3.75 11.11 -39.30
C ARG A 556 -2.33 11.37 -38.77
N GLY A 557 -1.59 10.32 -38.40
CA GLY A 557 -0.19 10.43 -37.96
C GLY A 557 0.78 10.89 -39.08
N MET A 558 0.37 10.74 -40.34
CA MET A 558 1.06 11.27 -41.51
C MET A 558 0.68 12.73 -41.83
N VAL A 559 -0.29 13.33 -41.13
CA VAL A 559 -0.57 14.78 -41.20
C VAL A 559 0.50 15.49 -40.36
N VAL A 560 1.33 16.22 -41.07
CA VAL A 560 2.59 16.89 -40.69
C VAL A 560 2.55 17.66 -39.35
N PRO A 561 3.63 17.56 -38.54
CA PRO A 561 4.51 18.73 -38.29
C PRO A 561 5.93 18.42 -38.79
N VAL A 562 6.41 19.06 -39.86
CA VAL A 562 7.35 20.20 -39.88
C VAL A 562 8.17 20.25 -38.60
N THR A 563 9.47 19.99 -38.75
CA THR A 563 10.54 20.08 -37.75
C THR A 563 10.44 19.11 -36.56
N LEU A 564 10.80 17.84 -36.80
CA LEU A 564 11.47 17.06 -35.76
C LEU A 564 12.91 17.60 -35.67
N ALA A 565 13.14 18.54 -34.73
CA ALA A 565 14.47 18.74 -34.16
C ALA A 565 14.99 17.38 -33.69
N GLU A 566 16.31 17.16 -33.70
CA GLU A 566 16.94 15.87 -33.39
C GLU A 566 16.35 15.25 -32.11
N ASP A 567 15.33 14.40 -32.29
CA ASP A 567 14.57 13.84 -31.19
C ASP A 567 15.43 12.76 -30.53
N ILE A 568 15.97 13.10 -29.36
CA ILE A 568 16.82 12.23 -28.54
C ILE A 568 15.96 11.15 -27.85
N THR A 569 14.62 11.26 -27.92
CA THR A 569 13.71 10.29 -27.31
C THR A 569 13.85 8.92 -27.98
N PRO A 570 14.14 7.84 -27.24
CA PRO A 570 14.12 6.49 -27.78
C PRO A 570 12.66 6.02 -27.93
N TYR A 571 12.33 5.45 -29.08
CA TYR A 571 10.99 4.95 -29.38
C TYR A 571 10.96 3.42 -29.40
N THR A 572 10.00 2.82 -28.68
CA THR A 572 9.64 1.41 -28.86
C THR A 572 8.71 1.24 -30.07
N ALA A 573 8.53 0.00 -30.54
CA ALA A 573 7.55 -0.30 -31.59
C ALA A 573 6.13 0.17 -31.20
N ASP A 574 5.74 -0.03 -29.94
CA ASP A 574 4.42 0.39 -29.43
C ASP A 574 4.27 1.90 -29.46
N MET A 575 5.31 2.64 -29.08
CA MET A 575 5.29 4.12 -29.14
C MET A 575 5.20 4.62 -30.58
N LEU A 576 5.89 4.00 -31.54
CA LEU A 576 5.78 4.35 -32.96
C LEU A 576 4.38 4.05 -33.52
N HIS A 577 3.78 2.93 -33.10
CA HIS A 577 2.42 2.58 -33.44
C HIS A 577 1.42 3.61 -32.87
N GLN A 578 1.53 3.93 -31.58
CA GLN A 578 0.64 4.87 -30.91
C GLN A 578 0.81 6.31 -31.40
N LYS A 579 2.04 6.75 -31.71
CA LYS A 579 2.30 8.15 -32.11
C LYS A 579 2.07 8.40 -33.60
N PHE A 580 2.50 7.46 -34.46
CA PHE A 580 2.52 7.66 -35.91
C PHE A 580 1.63 6.68 -36.68
N GLY A 581 1.03 5.70 -36.00
CA GLY A 581 0.20 4.70 -36.65
C GLY A 581 0.97 3.72 -37.52
N PHE A 582 2.25 3.48 -37.22
CA PHE A 582 3.02 2.49 -37.98
C PHE A 582 2.58 1.08 -37.63
N CYS A 583 2.29 0.24 -38.64
CA CYS A 583 1.87 -1.15 -38.41
C CYS A 583 3.07 -2.01 -37.99
N TYR A 584 2.86 -2.94 -37.04
CA TYR A 584 3.92 -3.84 -36.54
C TYR A 584 4.57 -4.67 -37.64
N VAL A 585 3.83 -5.08 -38.67
CA VAL A 585 4.37 -5.80 -39.84
C VAL A 585 5.42 -4.96 -40.56
N GLY A 586 5.16 -3.66 -40.75
CA GLY A 586 6.08 -2.74 -41.39
C GLY A 586 7.31 -2.43 -40.54
N MET A 587 7.12 -2.27 -39.23
CA MET A 587 8.23 -2.09 -38.28
C MET A 587 9.11 -3.33 -38.19
N THR A 588 8.52 -4.52 -38.15
CA THR A 588 9.24 -5.81 -38.16
C THR A 588 10.04 -5.99 -39.45
N ALA A 589 9.46 -5.59 -40.59
CA ALA A 589 10.13 -5.60 -41.88
C ALA A 589 11.39 -4.73 -41.89
N PHE A 590 11.27 -3.49 -41.40
CA PHE A 590 12.38 -2.56 -41.27
C PHE A 590 13.42 -3.06 -40.26
N ALA A 591 12.99 -3.51 -39.09
CA ALA A 591 13.86 -4.03 -38.04
C ALA A 591 14.68 -5.22 -38.54
N THR A 592 14.08 -6.14 -39.30
CA THR A 592 14.82 -7.27 -39.86
C THR A 592 15.86 -6.83 -40.90
N ASP A 593 15.48 -5.97 -41.86
CA ASP A 593 16.38 -5.50 -42.91
C ASP A 593 17.66 -4.85 -42.33
N TYR A 594 17.52 -4.23 -41.16
CA TYR A 594 18.56 -3.46 -40.48
C TYR A 594 19.08 -4.12 -39.18
N GLY A 595 18.65 -5.33 -38.84
CA GLY A 595 19.08 -6.07 -37.64
C GLY A 595 18.77 -5.36 -36.32
N LEU A 596 17.63 -4.68 -36.22
CA LEU A 596 17.11 -4.07 -35.00
C LEU A 596 16.29 -5.09 -34.19
N ASN A 597 16.30 -4.97 -32.86
CA ASN A 597 15.48 -5.77 -31.97
C ASN A 597 14.16 -5.04 -31.68
N MET A 598 13.02 -5.64 -32.05
CA MET A 598 11.68 -5.05 -31.84
C MET A 598 11.31 -4.81 -30.37
N GLU A 599 11.99 -5.45 -29.42
CA GLU A 599 11.77 -5.28 -27.97
C GLU A 599 12.60 -4.13 -27.37
N LYS A 600 13.53 -3.55 -28.14
CA LYS A 600 14.37 -2.42 -27.70
C LYS A 600 13.85 -1.10 -28.26
N ALA A 601 14.14 -0.01 -27.54
CA ALA A 601 13.85 1.33 -28.00
C ALA A 601 15.05 1.92 -28.76
N TYR A 602 14.79 2.66 -29.84
CA TYR A 602 15.82 3.31 -30.65
C TYR A 602 15.47 4.78 -30.93
N THR A 603 16.47 5.65 -30.97
CA THR A 603 16.29 7.04 -31.44
C THR A 603 16.28 7.09 -32.96
N PHE A 604 15.68 8.14 -33.54
CA PHE A 604 15.71 8.31 -35.00
C PHE A 604 17.14 8.52 -35.54
N ALA A 605 18.03 9.12 -34.74
CA ALA A 605 19.45 9.25 -35.07
C ALA A 605 20.14 7.88 -35.19
N GLN A 606 19.91 6.98 -34.22
CA GLN A 606 20.43 5.61 -34.25
C GLN A 606 19.91 4.84 -35.46
N MET A 607 18.59 4.89 -35.73
CA MET A 607 18.02 4.21 -36.88
C MET A 607 18.57 4.75 -38.21
N ARG A 608 18.76 6.07 -38.32
CA ARG A 608 19.36 6.73 -39.49
C ARG A 608 20.82 6.32 -39.69
N GLN A 609 21.60 6.24 -38.62
CA GLN A 609 22.99 5.80 -38.67
C GLN A 609 23.09 4.35 -39.16
N ILE A 610 22.26 3.46 -38.61
CA ILE A 610 22.22 2.04 -39.01
C ILE A 610 21.81 1.90 -40.49
N VAL A 611 20.87 2.74 -40.97
CA VAL A 611 20.49 2.77 -42.39
C VAL A 611 21.65 3.23 -43.28
N LYS A 612 22.43 4.21 -42.85
CA LYS A 612 23.63 4.67 -43.58
C LYS A 612 24.69 3.56 -43.65
N GLU A 613 24.96 2.89 -42.54
CA GLU A 613 25.98 1.84 -42.43
C GLU A 613 25.62 0.58 -43.25
N LYS A 614 24.37 0.11 -43.15
CA LYS A 614 23.93 -1.13 -43.81
C LYS A 614 23.46 -0.93 -45.26
N GLY A 615 23.36 0.31 -45.70
CA GLY A 615 23.00 0.67 -47.07
C GLY A 615 21.54 0.37 -47.45
N ARG A 616 21.30 0.31 -48.76
CA ARG A 616 19.94 0.24 -49.33
C ARG A 616 19.32 -1.15 -49.15
N LYS A 617 18.18 -1.22 -48.45
CA LYS A 617 17.35 -2.42 -48.28
C LYS A 617 15.92 -2.22 -48.84
N PRO A 618 15.16 -3.30 -49.12
CA PRO A 618 13.81 -3.21 -49.67
C PRO A 618 12.84 -2.34 -48.86
N SER A 619 12.94 -2.35 -47.53
CA SER A 619 12.12 -1.50 -46.64
C SER A 619 12.24 0.00 -46.91
N LEU A 620 13.38 0.52 -47.37
CA LEU A 620 13.52 1.95 -47.74
C LEU A 620 12.64 2.35 -48.91
N ARG A 621 12.39 1.43 -49.84
CA ARG A 621 11.49 1.65 -50.97
C ARG A 621 10.04 1.48 -50.54
N ASN A 622 9.75 0.44 -49.76
CA ASN A 622 8.39 0.05 -49.41
C ASN A 622 7.73 0.96 -48.36
N TYR A 623 8.52 1.54 -47.46
CA TYR A 623 8.06 2.42 -46.37
C TYR A 623 8.64 3.84 -46.49
N LYS A 624 8.88 4.29 -47.74
CA LYS A 624 9.54 5.56 -48.03
C LYS A 624 8.84 6.75 -47.38
N ARG A 625 7.50 6.74 -47.34
CA ARG A 625 6.71 7.83 -46.75
C ARG A 625 6.87 7.89 -45.24
N GLU A 626 6.76 6.75 -44.58
CA GLU A 626 6.88 6.60 -43.14
C GLU A 626 8.29 7.00 -42.68
N LEU A 627 9.33 6.54 -43.39
CA LEU A 627 10.71 6.85 -43.06
C LEU A 627 11.08 8.32 -43.31
N LYS A 628 10.50 8.98 -44.31
CA LYS A 628 10.62 10.44 -44.49
C LYS A 628 9.94 11.21 -43.36
N GLN A 629 8.78 10.75 -42.91
CA GLN A 629 8.01 11.40 -41.86
C GLN A 629 8.79 11.50 -40.54
N ILE A 630 9.51 10.43 -40.17
CA ILE A 630 10.39 10.41 -38.98
C ILE A 630 11.86 10.75 -39.31
N ASN A 631 12.09 11.36 -40.47
CA ASN A 631 13.39 11.84 -40.91
C ASN A 631 14.49 10.74 -40.93
N ILE A 632 14.19 9.45 -41.07
CA ILE A 632 15.24 8.41 -41.23
C ILE A 632 15.90 8.52 -42.61
N ILE A 633 15.16 8.95 -43.63
CA ILE A 633 15.66 9.20 -44.99
C ILE A 633 15.16 10.55 -45.50
N GLN A 634 15.90 11.16 -46.43
CA GLN A 634 15.54 12.43 -47.07
C GLN A 634 14.42 12.29 -48.11
#